data_AF-E4N858-F1
#
_entry.id   AF-E4N858-F1
#
_cell.length_a   1.000
_cell.length_b   1.000
_cell.length_c   1.000
_cell.angle_alpha   90.00
_cell.angle_beta   90.00
_cell.angle_gamma   90.00
#
_symmetry.space_group_name_H-M   'P 1'
#
loop_
_entity.id
_entity.type
_entity.pdbx_description
1 polymer ?
#
loop_
_entity_poly.entity_id
_entity_poly.type
_entity_poly.pdbx_seq_one_letter_code
_entity_poly.pdbx_strand_id
1 'polypeptide(L)'
;MRIVTTRDSVCMGDDCRAPHEGQWLVPAGSTLRDTLDRVVGGCPRMSNACWVAHFAHRQAAGEPLAVASPEWPRVRLLPAGVAADALGAPDDGMRIHWTYRTGVRHPDALWRQLGGAA
;
A
#
# COMPACT_ATOMS: atom_id res chain seq x y z
N MET A 1 0.64 11.33 -13.68
CA MET A 1 -0.60 10.92 -13.01
C MET A 1 -0.61 11.40 -11.56
N ARG A 2 -1.78 11.83 -11.05
CA ARG A 2 -1.96 12.24 -9.64
C ARG A 2 -2.48 11.06 -8.82
N ILE A 3 -1.88 10.81 -7.65
CA ILE A 3 -2.32 9.77 -6.70
C ILE A 3 -2.73 10.43 -5.40
N VAL A 4 -3.90 10.04 -4.89
CA VAL A 4 -4.33 10.40 -3.54
C VAL A 4 -4.18 9.17 -2.67
N THR A 5 -3.45 9.31 -1.58
CA THR A 5 -3.26 8.23 -0.61
C THR A 5 -3.93 8.57 0.70
N THR A 6 -4.58 7.60 1.30
CA THR A 6 -4.98 7.64 2.71
C THR A 6 -4.31 6.51 3.47
N ARG A 7 -4.22 6.61 4.79
CA ARG A 7 -3.73 5.52 5.64
C ARG A 7 -4.42 5.49 6.99
N ASP A 8 -4.42 4.30 7.60
CA ASP A 8 -4.77 4.12 9.00
C ASP A 8 -3.83 4.92 9.92
N SER A 9 -4.38 5.24 11.09
CA SER A 9 -3.59 5.77 12.20
C SER A 9 -2.89 4.62 12.92
N VAL A 10 -1.68 4.86 13.41
CA VAL A 10 -0.95 3.87 14.22
C VAL A 10 -1.12 4.11 15.72
N CYS A 11 -1.90 5.12 16.12
CA CYS A 11 -2.17 5.52 17.50
C CYS A 11 -0.88 5.70 18.34
N MET A 12 0.20 6.16 17.73
CA MET A 12 1.47 6.45 18.41
C MET A 12 1.83 7.93 18.29
N GLY A 13 2.12 8.57 19.43
CA GLY A 13 2.47 9.99 19.47
C GLY A 13 1.30 10.87 19.03
N ASP A 14 1.55 11.72 18.03
CA ASP A 14 0.57 12.60 17.40
C ASP A 14 -0.21 11.94 16.25
N ASP A 15 0.16 10.72 15.85
CA ASP A 15 -0.55 9.90 14.88
C ASP A 15 -1.74 9.22 15.57
N CYS A 16 -2.79 9.99 15.86
CA CYS A 16 -4.03 9.50 16.49
C CYS A 16 -5.30 9.83 15.68
N ARG A 17 -5.18 10.60 14.60
CA ARG A 17 -6.31 11.04 13.77
C ARG A 17 -6.16 10.53 12.34
N ALA A 18 -6.94 9.52 11.98
CA ALA A 18 -7.10 9.03 10.62
C ALA A 18 -8.42 9.48 9.98
N PRO A 19 -8.54 9.46 8.64
CA PRO A 19 -7.49 9.11 7.67
C PRO A 19 -6.46 10.22 7.46
N HIS A 20 -5.19 9.86 7.33
CA HIS A 20 -4.14 10.80 6.92
C HIS A 20 -4.08 10.85 5.39
N GLU A 21 -4.38 11.99 4.79
CA GLU A 21 -4.31 12.17 3.33
C GLU A 21 -2.92 12.64 2.88
N GLY A 22 -2.44 12.07 1.78
CA GLY A 22 -1.26 12.52 1.04
C GLY A 22 -1.54 12.57 -0.46
N GLN A 23 -0.84 13.44 -1.18
CA GLN A 23 -0.99 13.58 -2.63
C GLN A 23 0.37 13.48 -3.31
N TRP A 24 0.43 12.74 -4.41
CA TRP A 24 1.66 12.41 -5.09
C TRP A 24 1.53 12.59 -6.59
N LEU A 25 2.60 13.08 -7.21
CA LEU A 25 2.78 13.03 -8.66
C LEU A 25 3.73 11.88 -9.00
N VAL A 26 3.26 11.02 -9.91
CA VAL A 26 4.02 9.93 -10.53
C VAL A 26 4.08 10.15 -12.03
N PRO A 27 5.19 9.77 -12.70
CA PRO A 27 5.26 9.74 -14.15
C PRO A 27 4.11 8.96 -14.77
N ALA A 28 3.66 9.38 -15.96
CA ALA A 28 2.73 8.57 -16.73
C ALA A 28 3.41 7.27 -17.17
N GLY A 29 2.66 6.18 -17.27
CA GLY A 29 3.20 4.86 -17.61
C GLY A 29 4.01 4.18 -16.52
N SER A 30 4.09 4.73 -15.30
CA SER A 30 4.64 4.02 -14.15
C SER A 30 3.83 2.75 -13.86
N THR A 31 4.54 1.68 -13.50
CA THR A 31 3.91 0.46 -13.00
C THR A 31 3.16 0.74 -11.69
N LEU A 32 2.19 -0.10 -11.34
CA LEU A 32 1.55 -0.05 -10.02
C LEU A 32 2.61 -0.25 -8.94
N ARG A 33 3.56 -1.17 -9.11
CA ARG A 33 4.64 -1.39 -8.13
C ARG A 33 5.46 -0.14 -7.88
N ASP A 34 5.95 0.52 -8.94
CA ASP A 34 6.73 1.76 -8.81
C ASP A 34 5.91 2.87 -8.15
N THR A 35 4.61 2.93 -8.49
CA THR A 35 3.69 3.89 -7.89
C THR A 35 3.52 3.63 -6.39
N LEU A 36 3.28 2.38 -5.99
CA LEU A 36 3.13 1.99 -4.59
C LEU A 36 4.44 2.18 -3.80
N ASP A 37 5.60 1.85 -4.38
CA ASP A 37 6.91 2.09 -3.79
C ASP A 37 7.17 3.58 -3.53
N ARG A 38 6.68 4.46 -4.42
CA ARG A 38 6.81 5.89 -4.22
C ARG A 38 5.88 6.40 -3.12
N VAL A 39 4.62 5.99 -3.14
CA VAL A 39 3.60 6.56 -2.25
C VAL A 39 3.61 5.95 -0.84
N VAL A 40 4.24 4.79 -0.65
CA VAL A 40 4.44 4.20 0.69
C VAL A 40 5.31 5.10 1.57
N GLY A 41 6.07 6.04 1.00
CA GLY A 41 6.82 7.05 1.77
C GLY A 41 5.94 7.92 2.68
N GLY A 42 4.63 7.99 2.44
CA GLY A 42 3.67 8.64 3.35
C GLY A 42 3.28 7.80 4.57
N CYS A 43 3.69 6.54 4.62
CA CYS A 43 3.46 5.65 5.75
C CYS A 43 4.66 5.67 6.72
N PRO A 44 4.42 5.76 8.04
CA PRO A 44 5.46 5.64 9.04
C PRO A 44 6.30 4.36 8.87
N ARG A 45 7.63 4.54 8.85
CA ARG A 45 8.60 3.44 8.82
C ARG A 45 9.05 3.14 10.25
N MET A 46 8.41 2.17 10.88
CA MET A 46 8.74 1.70 12.23
C MET A 46 9.12 0.22 12.19
N SER A 47 9.93 -0.25 13.14
CA SER A 47 10.25 -1.68 13.25
C SER A 47 8.98 -2.52 13.31
N ASN A 48 8.94 -3.62 12.55
CA ASN A 48 7.77 -4.51 12.39
C ASN A 48 6.50 -3.87 11.79
N ALA A 49 6.56 -2.64 11.25
CA ALA A 49 5.40 -2.04 10.60
C ALA A 49 5.10 -2.74 9.28
N CYS A 50 3.87 -3.24 9.12
CA CYS A 50 3.38 -3.76 7.86
C CYS A 50 2.18 -2.94 7.40
N TRP A 51 2.21 -2.52 6.15
CA TRP A 51 1.15 -1.75 5.50
C TRP A 51 0.59 -2.54 4.33
N VAL A 52 -0.73 -2.59 4.21
CA VAL A 52 -1.42 -3.28 3.12
C VAL A 52 -2.10 -2.25 2.24
N ALA A 53 -1.72 -2.19 0.96
CA ALA A 53 -2.32 -1.28 -0.01
C ALA A 53 -3.64 -1.84 -0.54
N HIS A 54 -4.62 -0.97 -0.70
CA HIS A 54 -5.89 -1.24 -1.37
C HIS A 54 -6.23 -0.10 -2.31
N PHE A 55 -7.02 -0.37 -3.36
CA PHE A 55 -7.80 0.71 -3.97
C PHE A 55 -8.81 1.21 -2.93
N ALA A 56 -8.87 2.52 -2.70
CA ALA A 56 -9.74 3.09 -1.66
C ALA A 56 -11.21 2.68 -1.86
N HIS A 57 -11.68 2.60 -3.12
CA HIS A 57 -13.04 2.18 -3.44
C HIS A 57 -13.30 0.67 -3.30
N ARG A 58 -12.26 -0.16 -3.12
CA ARG A 58 -12.36 -1.63 -2.96
C ARG A 58 -11.87 -2.14 -1.61
N GLN A 59 -11.55 -1.24 -0.68
CA GLN A 59 -11.05 -1.65 0.64
C GLN A 59 -12.01 -2.63 1.33
N ALA A 60 -13.33 -2.35 1.28
CA ALA A 60 -14.36 -3.22 1.88
C ALA A 60 -14.51 -4.58 1.18
N ALA A 61 -14.11 -4.70 -0.08
CA ALA A 61 -14.13 -5.97 -0.82
C ALA A 61 -12.97 -6.89 -0.41
N GLY A 62 -11.99 -6.39 0.36
CA GLY A 62 -10.89 -7.21 0.85
C GLY A 62 -9.92 -7.65 -0.25
N GLU A 63 -9.76 -6.85 -1.31
CA GLU A 63 -8.81 -7.09 -2.40
C GLU A 63 -7.51 -6.29 -2.15
N PRO A 64 -6.51 -6.84 -1.43
CA PRO A 64 -5.25 -6.16 -1.21
C PRO A 64 -4.38 -6.18 -2.48
N LEU A 65 -3.72 -5.06 -2.75
CA LEU A 65 -2.85 -4.88 -3.91
C LEU A 65 -1.41 -5.25 -3.60
N ALA A 66 -0.91 -4.86 -2.43
CA ALA A 66 0.47 -5.09 -2.05
C ALA A 66 0.65 -5.05 -0.54
N VAL A 67 1.77 -5.60 -0.08
CA VAL A 67 2.27 -5.42 1.29
C VAL A 67 3.57 -4.62 1.23
N ALA A 68 3.72 -3.67 2.13
CA ALA A 68 4.96 -2.96 2.39
C ALA A 68 5.46 -3.27 3.80
N SER A 69 6.77 -3.47 3.92
CA SER A 69 7.47 -3.67 5.19
C SER A 69 8.83 -2.98 5.11
N PRO A 70 9.35 -2.40 6.21
CA PRO A 70 10.71 -1.85 6.24
C PRO A 70 11.79 -2.93 6.04
N GLU A 71 11.45 -4.21 6.20
CA GLU A 71 12.38 -5.34 5.96
C GLU A 71 12.61 -5.60 4.47
N TRP A 72 11.82 -5.01 3.57
CA TRP A 72 11.95 -5.20 2.14
C TRP A 72 12.42 -3.93 1.44
N PRO A 73 13.21 -4.07 0.37
CA PRO A 73 13.65 -2.92 -0.43
C PRO A 73 12.50 -2.31 -1.25
N ARG A 74 11.43 -3.09 -1.52
CA ARG A 74 10.27 -2.71 -2.34
C ARG A 74 9.00 -3.36 -1.81
N VAL A 75 7.85 -2.79 -2.13
CA VAL A 75 6.54 -3.41 -1.89
C VAL A 75 6.43 -4.71 -2.67
N ARG A 76 5.71 -5.67 -2.08
CA ARG A 76 5.40 -6.94 -2.73
C ARG A 76 3.95 -6.97 -3.15
N LEU A 77 3.74 -7.06 -4.46
CA LEU A 77 2.39 -7.17 -5.04
C LEU A 77 1.72 -8.49 -4.61
N LEU A 78 0.40 -8.42 -4.49
CA LEU A 78 -0.51 -9.54 -4.31
C LEU A 78 -1.26 -9.79 -5.63
N PRO A 79 -2.01 -10.90 -5.79
CA PRO A 79 -2.61 -11.26 -7.09
C PRO A 79 -3.42 -10.13 -7.74
N ALA A 80 -4.25 -9.42 -6.97
CA ALA A 80 -5.01 -8.27 -7.47
C ALA A 80 -4.09 -7.10 -7.90
N GLY A 81 -2.99 -6.88 -7.17
CA GLY A 81 -1.98 -5.91 -7.54
C GLY A 81 -1.23 -6.29 -8.82
N VAL A 82 -0.88 -7.57 -9.01
CA VAL A 82 -0.24 -8.05 -10.24
C VAL A 82 -1.16 -7.86 -11.45
N ALA A 83 -2.45 -8.20 -11.31
CA ALA A 83 -3.43 -7.98 -12.37
C ALA A 83 -3.59 -6.49 -12.71
N ALA A 84 -3.65 -5.62 -11.70
CA ALA A 84 -3.73 -4.17 -11.90
C ALA A 84 -2.44 -3.58 -12.48
N ASP A 85 -1.26 -4.09 -12.10
CA ASP A 85 0.04 -3.70 -12.64
C ASP A 85 0.12 -3.96 -14.16
N ALA A 86 -0.43 -5.09 -14.60
CA ALA A 86 -0.48 -5.46 -16.02
C ALA A 86 -1.44 -4.59 -16.85
N LEU A 87 -2.47 -4.01 -16.23
CA LEU A 87 -3.42 -3.11 -16.89
C LEU A 87 -2.89 -1.66 -16.98
N GLY A 88 -1.81 -1.34 -16.26
CA GLY A 88 -1.31 0.02 -16.11
C GLY A 88 -2.16 0.85 -15.16
N ALA A 89 -1.57 1.93 -14.63
CA ALA A 89 -2.29 2.82 -13.73
C ALA A 89 -3.29 3.70 -14.51
N PRO A 90 -4.54 3.86 -14.03
CA PRO A 90 -5.57 4.61 -14.75
C PRO A 90 -5.26 6.12 -14.79
N ASP A 91 -5.54 6.77 -15.92
CA ASP A 91 -5.21 8.19 -16.13
C ASP A 91 -5.97 9.16 -15.23
N ASP A 92 -7.15 8.77 -14.73
CA ASP A 92 -8.07 9.61 -13.94
C ASP A 92 -7.71 9.74 -12.44
N GLY A 93 -6.53 9.27 -12.07
CA GLY A 93 -5.94 9.49 -10.76
C GLY A 93 -6.34 8.41 -9.76
N MET A 94 -5.33 7.69 -9.29
CA MET A 94 -5.53 6.54 -8.42
C MET A 94 -5.73 6.96 -6.97
N ARG A 95 -6.69 6.33 -6.28
CA ARG A 95 -6.87 6.45 -4.83
C ARG A 95 -6.42 5.19 -4.12
N ILE A 96 -5.37 5.28 -3.33
CA ILE A 96 -4.82 4.17 -2.54
C ILE A 96 -5.12 4.39 -1.06
N HIS A 97 -5.54 3.34 -0.38
CA HIS A 97 -5.63 3.31 1.07
C HIS A 97 -4.62 2.31 1.64
N TRP A 98 -3.90 2.71 2.68
CA TRP A 98 -2.95 1.85 3.39
C TRP A 98 -3.49 1.43 4.75
N THR A 99 -3.79 0.16 4.88
CA THR A 99 -4.25 -0.45 6.12
C THR A 99 -3.04 -0.83 6.98
N TYR A 100 -3.00 -0.41 8.24
CA TYR A 100 -1.93 -0.79 9.16
C TYR A 100 -2.16 -2.20 9.72
N ARG A 101 -1.11 -3.00 9.85
CA ARG A 101 -1.16 -4.32 10.47
C ARG A 101 -0.25 -4.37 11.69
N THR A 102 -0.87 -4.51 12.87
CA THR A 102 -0.20 -4.66 14.16
C THR A 102 0.22 -6.11 14.41
N GLY A 103 1.30 -6.32 15.17
CA GLY A 103 1.70 -7.65 15.65
C GLY A 103 2.32 -8.57 14.59
N VAL A 104 2.66 -8.04 13.41
CA VAL A 104 3.31 -8.81 12.34
C VAL A 104 4.78 -8.98 12.67
N ARG A 105 5.20 -10.21 12.97
CA ARG A 105 6.62 -10.56 13.23
C ARG A 105 7.38 -11.01 11.98
N HIS A 106 6.64 -11.49 10.98
CA HIS A 106 7.20 -12.02 9.74
C HIS A 106 6.38 -11.46 8.57
N PRO A 107 6.85 -10.42 7.87
CA PRO A 107 6.10 -9.81 6.78
C PRO A 107 5.86 -10.80 5.63
N ASP A 108 6.75 -11.79 5.45
CA ASP A 108 6.56 -12.88 4.49
C ASP A 108 5.34 -13.74 4.81
N ALA A 109 5.09 -14.01 6.09
CA ALA A 109 3.92 -14.80 6.52
C ALA A 109 2.63 -14.04 6.23
N LEU A 110 2.58 -12.73 6.52
CA LEU A 110 1.45 -11.88 6.17
C LEU A 110 1.21 -11.86 4.66
N TRP A 111 2.25 -11.64 3.86
CA TRP A 111 2.10 -11.58 2.40
C TRP A 111 1.63 -12.90 1.79
N ARG A 112 2.13 -14.05 2.28
CA ARG A 112 1.61 -15.37 1.89
C ARG A 112 0.17 -15.59 2.34
N GLN A 113 -0.19 -15.19 3.56
CA GLN A 113 -1.56 -15.29 4.07
C GLN A 113 -2.55 -14.50 3.20
N LEU A 114 -2.11 -13.37 2.63
CA LEU A 114 -2.89 -12.54 1.72
C LEU A 114 -2.87 -13.04 0.27
N GLY A 115 -2.27 -14.20 -0.01
CA GLY A 115 -2.27 -14.85 -1.33
C GLY A 115 -1.05 -14.56 -2.20
N GLY A 116 0.05 -14.05 -1.63
CA GLY A 116 1.32 -13.92 -2.34
C GLY A 116 1.90 -15.28 -2.77
N ALA A 117 2.20 -15.43 -4.06
CA ALA A 117 2.83 -16.63 -4.62
C ALA A 117 4.35 -16.53 -4.55
N ALA A 118 5.00 -17.51 -3.92
CA ALA A 118 6.44 -17.56 -3.65
C ALA A 118 7.30 -17.46 -4.93
#